data_AF-A0A814IAC8-F1
#
_entry.id   AF-A0A814IAC8-F1
#
_cell.length_a   1.000
_cell.length_b   1.000
_cell.length_c   1.000
_cell.angle_alpha   90.00
_cell.angle_beta   90.00
_cell.angle_gamma   90.00
#
_symmetry.space_group_name_H-M   'P 1'
#
loop_
_entity.id
_entity.type
_entity.pdbx_description
1 polymer ?
#
loop_
_entity_poly.entity_id
_entity_poly.type
_entity_poly.pdbx_seq_one_letter_code
_entity_poly.pdbx_strand_id
1 'polypeptide(L)'
;MSVVKSDDRLSNIGGSFLQDYTLPADPMLLLQRTGTACMSESGWPPNSIDPETTEYYYDDTCEVEKPQAPDVVGCQQCHCQHPLTTMSCVEALQAFVGRVNVSLNFTRIKYDKAMASKWRYPSEPSINSFGQVAPVNIFEYLPDLERYRIIYLYIEPNGCEIAERCVGGSGWRRLLVFSTTAPNFGTQELRLGSVPYFTNGSQSELITKHHVFEYSPCHKHYHFSHYASFALGNPNDQSNLTNTKRGFCLQAVYRHANAEWSPLHQEYYTCSVQGIPPGWQDTYQGGLRCQWIDVTSINTSAQPYTTSLYSSLNPHGFLCEGTPQPDTWIRTEFNTTCCSGNGCCGESNLTQCCGGLPVERVECDTWNKAEEDNQSEVMVTLPLSGEGQVTEKCRNSSGSWGEKRDCGLKLHPKGKYLKCKNPGQQVALKQVATTDFYQVVRICEASIALRSGLACLWNASLTTVIISHRDKPRDIHFICPPPRDSVETGGQFSVYYGPLFTDLAFGDLSWSKID
;
A
#
# COMPACT_ATOMS: atom_id res chain seq x y z
N MET A 1 6.66 -24.07 23.35
CA MET A 1 7.99 -23.59 22.93
C MET A 1 8.00 -22.14 22.42
N SER A 2 6.88 -21.51 22.04
CA SER A 2 6.91 -20.17 21.40
C SER A 2 7.09 -18.98 22.35
N VAL A 3 6.50 -18.97 23.56
CA VAL A 3 6.57 -17.79 24.46
C VAL A 3 8.00 -17.46 24.92
N VAL A 4 8.82 -18.48 25.18
CA VAL A 4 10.21 -18.26 25.65
C VAL A 4 11.11 -17.76 24.51
N LYS A 5 10.77 -18.10 23.26
CA LYS A 5 11.46 -17.56 22.08
C LYS A 5 11.04 -16.13 21.76
N SER A 6 9.83 -15.71 22.16
CA SER A 6 9.42 -14.32 22.01
C SER A 6 10.04 -13.43 23.09
N ASP A 7 10.09 -13.89 24.35
CA ASP A 7 10.71 -13.16 25.45
C ASP A 7 11.08 -14.10 26.61
N ASP A 8 12.33 -14.09 27.06
CA ASP A 8 12.84 -14.96 28.11
C ASP A 8 12.28 -14.61 29.51
N ARG A 9 11.84 -13.36 29.72
CA ARG A 9 11.16 -12.91 30.95
C ARG A 9 9.79 -13.57 31.10
N LEU A 10 9.21 -14.02 30.00
CA LEU A 10 7.98 -14.82 29.97
C LEU A 10 8.26 -16.33 30.02
N SER A 11 9.46 -16.77 30.37
CA SER A 11 9.82 -18.20 30.45
C SER A 11 8.99 -18.99 31.47
N ASN A 12 8.60 -18.36 32.58
CA ASN A 12 7.84 -18.96 33.67
C ASN A 12 6.44 -18.35 33.80
N ILE A 13 5.49 -19.11 34.34
CA ILE A 13 4.19 -18.54 34.75
C ILE A 13 4.44 -17.50 35.85
N GLY A 14 3.82 -16.32 35.71
CA GLY A 14 4.05 -15.15 36.55
C GLY A 14 5.21 -14.26 36.07
N GLY A 15 6.01 -14.72 35.10
CA GLY A 15 6.98 -13.89 34.39
C GLY A 15 6.27 -12.73 33.70
N SER A 16 6.87 -11.55 33.74
CA SER A 16 6.28 -10.34 33.18
C SER A 16 7.33 -9.41 32.60
N PHE A 17 6.91 -8.58 31.66
CA PHE A 17 7.70 -7.46 31.18
C PHE A 17 6.81 -6.26 30.88
N LEU A 18 7.40 -5.08 31.02
CA LEU A 18 6.79 -3.82 30.65
C LEU A 18 7.29 -3.42 29.26
N GLN A 19 6.37 -2.98 28.43
CA GLN A 19 6.66 -2.32 27.18
C GLN A 19 6.03 -0.94 27.20
N ASP A 20 6.87 0.08 27.06
CA ASP A 20 6.46 1.46 27.01
C ASP A 20 6.28 1.89 25.56
N TYR A 21 5.21 2.64 25.32
CA TYR A 21 4.89 3.25 24.05
C TYR A 21 4.53 4.71 24.28
N THR A 22 4.96 5.58 23.40
CA THR A 22 4.36 6.90 23.21
C THR A 22 3.37 6.76 22.06
N LEU A 23 2.08 6.95 22.31
CA LEU A 23 1.04 6.87 21.28
C LEU A 23 0.50 8.26 20.93
N PRO A 24 0.04 8.51 19.68
CA PRO A 24 -0.65 9.74 19.35
C PRO A 24 -1.95 9.87 20.16
N ALA A 25 -2.23 11.07 20.69
CA ALA A 25 -3.51 11.33 21.35
C ALA A 25 -4.69 11.30 20.36
N ASP A 26 -4.43 11.62 19.09
CA ASP A 26 -5.35 11.46 17.97
C ASP A 26 -4.60 10.79 16.80
N PRO A 27 -4.81 9.49 16.53
CA PRO A 27 -4.11 8.77 15.46
C PRO A 27 -4.57 9.17 14.05
N MET A 28 -5.61 10.00 13.90
CA MET A 28 -6.11 10.41 12.59
C MET A 28 -5.20 11.43 11.92
N LEU A 29 -5.02 11.25 10.61
CA LEU A 29 -4.21 12.15 9.77
C LEU A 29 -2.76 12.28 10.27
N LEU A 30 -2.23 11.22 10.87
CA LEU A 30 -0.92 11.26 11.53
C LEU A 30 0.16 11.73 10.55
N LEU A 31 0.25 11.10 9.37
CA LEU A 31 1.19 11.49 8.32
C LEU A 31 1.04 12.97 7.91
N GLN A 32 -0.18 13.47 7.73
CA GLN A 32 -0.42 14.86 7.35
C GLN A 32 -0.10 15.85 8.49
N ARG A 33 -0.10 15.40 9.74
CA ARG A 33 0.18 16.23 10.92
C ARG A 33 1.65 16.24 11.31
N THR A 34 2.32 15.09 11.24
CA THR A 34 3.72 14.93 11.67
C THR A 34 4.71 14.85 10.51
N GLY A 35 4.23 14.81 9.27
CA GLY A 35 5.06 14.33 8.17
C GLY A 35 5.52 12.90 8.43
N THR A 36 6.70 12.54 7.94
CA THR A 36 7.29 11.21 8.10
C THR A 36 7.93 10.98 9.48
N ALA A 37 7.89 11.94 10.40
CA ALA A 37 8.59 11.85 11.70
C ALA A 37 8.28 10.57 12.49
N CYS A 38 7.02 10.11 12.45
CA CYS A 38 6.56 8.89 13.12
C CYS A 38 6.43 7.67 12.20
N MET A 39 6.90 7.76 10.95
CA MET A 39 6.77 6.71 9.95
C MET A 39 8.14 6.06 9.73
N SER A 40 8.28 4.81 10.15
CA SER A 40 9.47 3.98 9.92
C SER A 40 9.38 3.30 8.56
N GLU A 41 10.19 3.76 7.62
CA GLU A 41 10.41 3.16 6.31
C GLU A 41 11.36 1.95 6.36
N SER A 42 11.94 1.66 7.53
CA SER A 42 12.88 0.55 7.72
C SER A 42 12.24 -0.78 7.32
N GLY A 43 12.91 -1.52 6.44
CA GLY A 43 12.41 -2.81 5.93
C GLY A 43 11.31 -2.69 4.87
N TRP A 44 10.89 -1.48 4.48
CA TRP A 44 9.93 -1.25 3.41
C TRP A 44 10.60 -0.70 2.14
N PRO A 45 10.01 -0.90 0.95
CA PRO A 45 10.50 -0.22 -0.25
C PRO A 45 10.36 1.30 -0.12
N PRO A 46 11.25 2.10 -0.73
CA PRO A 46 11.12 3.55 -0.74
C PRO A 46 9.78 4.02 -1.33
N ASN A 47 9.26 5.15 -0.82
CA ASN A 47 7.99 5.75 -1.26
C ASN A 47 6.76 4.85 -1.02
N SER A 48 6.78 4.02 0.02
CA SER A 48 5.66 3.15 0.39
C SER A 48 4.70 3.75 1.42
N ILE A 49 5.10 4.81 2.11
CA ILE A 49 4.28 5.50 3.10
C ILE A 49 3.00 6.02 2.43
N ASP A 50 1.86 5.71 3.03
CA ASP A 50 0.55 6.14 2.57
C ASP A 50 -0.32 6.63 3.74
N PRO A 51 -1.11 7.70 3.56
CA PRO A 51 -1.93 8.27 4.63
C PRO A 51 -3.05 7.35 5.13
N GLU A 52 -3.46 6.34 4.36
CA GLU A 52 -4.52 5.41 4.76
C GLU A 52 -3.96 4.10 5.34
N THR A 53 -2.64 3.97 5.47
CA THR A 53 -1.98 2.76 6.01
C THR A 53 -0.86 3.09 7.00
N THR A 54 -0.96 4.24 7.68
CA THR A 54 0.06 4.73 8.63
C THR A 54 0.34 3.78 9.80
N GLU A 55 -0.62 2.93 10.17
CA GLU A 55 -0.48 1.94 11.24
C GLU A 55 0.60 0.89 10.98
N TYR A 56 0.97 0.67 9.72
CA TYR A 56 2.05 -0.25 9.32
C TYR A 56 3.44 0.36 9.52
N TYR A 57 3.51 1.69 9.59
CA TYR A 57 4.75 2.45 9.64
C TYR A 57 4.98 3.11 11.00
N TYR A 58 3.98 3.15 11.87
CA TYR A 58 4.09 3.85 13.13
C TYR A 58 5.21 3.30 14.00
N ASP A 59 6.17 4.16 14.35
CA ASP A 59 7.26 3.84 15.27
C ASP A 59 7.60 5.09 16.09
N ASP A 60 7.32 5.02 17.39
CA ASP A 60 7.56 6.12 18.32
C ASP A 60 9.03 6.29 18.71
N THR A 61 9.87 5.33 18.32
CA THR A 61 11.32 5.37 18.55
C THR A 61 12.10 6.07 17.45
N CYS A 62 11.42 6.51 16.38
CA CYS A 62 12.07 7.22 15.28
C CYS A 62 12.61 8.60 15.71
N GLU A 63 13.88 8.82 15.39
CA GLU A 63 14.66 10.00 15.74
C GLU A 63 15.00 10.84 14.50
N VAL A 64 15.66 11.99 14.69
CA VAL A 64 16.22 12.75 13.57
C VAL A 64 17.46 12.05 13.01
N GLU A 65 17.35 11.58 11.78
CA GLU A 65 18.38 10.81 11.09
C GLU A 65 19.16 11.63 10.06
N LYS A 66 20.37 11.17 9.74
CA LYS A 66 21.14 11.69 8.59
C LYS A 66 20.76 10.90 7.34
N PRO A 67 21.00 11.45 6.13
CA PRO A 67 20.83 10.68 4.90
C PRO A 67 21.67 9.40 4.94
N GLN A 68 21.02 8.27 4.66
CA GLN A 68 21.71 6.99 4.46
C GLN A 68 22.70 7.09 3.28
N ALA A 69 23.78 6.31 3.33
CA ALA A 69 24.75 6.30 2.25
C ALA A 69 24.12 5.76 0.93
N PRO A 70 24.47 6.31 -0.25
CA PRO A 70 23.83 5.95 -1.53
C PRO A 70 23.99 4.49 -1.98
N ASP A 71 24.99 3.79 -1.42
CA ASP A 71 25.31 2.39 -1.70
C ASP A 71 24.51 1.40 -0.85
N VAL A 72 23.87 1.85 0.23
CA VAL A 72 23.01 1.00 1.05
C VAL A 72 21.73 0.69 0.27
N VAL A 73 21.41 -0.60 0.21
CA VAL A 73 20.22 -1.10 -0.50
C VAL A 73 19.01 -1.11 0.43
N GLY A 74 17.89 -0.58 -0.07
CA GLY A 74 16.66 -0.42 0.70
C GLY A 74 16.77 0.67 1.77
N CYS A 75 15.74 0.78 2.60
CA CYS A 75 15.76 1.65 3.77
C CYS A 75 16.10 0.83 5.03
N GLN A 76 17.19 1.19 5.71
CA GLN A 76 17.68 0.51 6.92
C GLN A 76 17.60 1.39 8.17
N GLN A 77 16.88 2.51 8.08
CA GLN A 77 16.66 3.50 9.13
C GLN A 77 15.20 3.96 9.07
N CYS A 78 14.73 4.76 10.02
CA CYS A 78 13.32 5.21 10.03
C CYS A 78 12.96 6.02 8.79
N HIS A 79 13.83 6.92 8.33
CA HIS A 79 13.51 7.88 7.28
C HIS A 79 14.52 7.81 6.15
N CYS A 80 14.06 7.45 4.96
CA CYS A 80 14.88 7.44 3.75
C CYS A 80 14.33 8.39 2.68
N GLN A 81 13.06 8.78 2.78
CA GLN A 81 12.46 9.73 1.85
C GLN A 81 12.87 11.18 2.18
N HIS A 82 13.25 11.93 1.15
CA HIS A 82 13.59 13.35 1.27
C HIS A 82 12.38 14.27 1.04
N PRO A 83 12.32 15.43 1.74
CA PRO A 83 13.27 15.89 2.76
C PRO A 83 13.13 15.07 4.06
N LEU A 84 14.25 14.83 4.74
CA LEU A 84 14.25 14.14 6.03
C LEU A 84 13.52 15.00 7.08
N THR A 85 12.93 14.32 8.06
CA THR A 85 12.29 14.99 9.21
C THR A 85 13.31 15.82 9.99
N THR A 86 12.81 16.88 10.63
CA THR A 86 13.59 17.76 11.53
C THR A 86 13.23 17.58 13.00
N MET A 87 12.29 16.67 13.28
CA MET A 87 11.82 16.31 14.61
C MET A 87 11.80 14.79 14.75
N SER A 88 12.09 14.30 15.96
CA SER A 88 11.75 12.93 16.36
C SER A 88 10.23 12.71 16.31
N CYS A 89 9.78 11.45 16.32
CA CYS A 89 8.35 11.16 16.41
C CYS A 89 7.74 11.79 17.67
N VAL A 90 8.39 11.64 18.82
CA VAL A 90 7.89 12.15 20.11
C VAL A 90 7.75 13.67 20.12
N GLU A 91 8.70 14.41 19.54
CA GLU A 91 8.62 15.87 19.38
C GLU A 91 7.49 16.27 18.43
N ALA A 92 7.35 15.57 17.30
CA ALA A 92 6.29 15.84 16.32
C ALA A 92 4.90 15.58 16.91
N LEU A 93 4.72 14.49 17.68
CA LEU A 93 3.50 14.22 18.41
C LEU A 93 3.20 15.35 19.40
N GLN A 94 4.18 15.75 20.20
CA GLN A 94 4.01 16.82 21.19
C GLN A 94 3.63 18.16 20.56
N ALA A 95 4.15 18.46 19.36
CA ALA A 95 3.91 19.71 18.65
C ALA A 95 2.56 19.76 17.92
N PHE A 96 2.12 18.65 17.30
CA PHE A 96 1.05 18.69 16.29
C PHE A 96 -0.17 17.82 16.60
N VAL A 97 -0.05 16.83 17.49
CA VAL A 97 -1.10 15.81 17.70
C VAL A 97 -1.50 15.68 19.18
N GLY A 98 -0.55 15.88 20.09
CA GLY A 98 -0.62 15.39 21.47
C GLY A 98 -0.12 13.94 21.57
N ARG A 99 0.38 13.56 22.75
CA ARG A 99 0.89 12.21 23.04
C ARG A 99 0.28 11.64 24.31
N VAL A 100 0.18 10.32 24.35
CA VAL A 100 -0.20 9.53 25.53
C VAL A 100 0.88 8.48 25.75
N ASN A 101 1.52 8.52 26.90
CA ASN A 101 2.47 7.48 27.28
C ASN A 101 1.69 6.30 27.87
N VAL A 102 1.93 5.11 27.33
CA VAL A 102 1.25 3.88 27.72
C VAL A 102 2.29 2.84 28.08
N SER A 103 2.16 2.25 29.26
CA SER A 103 2.96 1.08 29.66
C SER A 103 2.06 -0.16 29.63
N LEU A 104 2.35 -1.09 28.72
CA LEU A 104 1.69 -2.38 28.66
C LEU A 104 2.49 -3.39 29.48
N ASN A 105 1.88 -3.93 30.54
CA ASN A 105 2.47 -5.01 31.32
C ASN A 105 1.98 -6.35 30.78
N PHE A 106 2.86 -7.08 30.11
CA PHE A 106 2.58 -8.42 29.63
C PHE A 106 3.00 -9.42 30.71
N THR A 107 2.06 -10.22 31.20
CA THR A 107 2.31 -11.26 32.19
C THR A 107 1.90 -12.62 31.65
N ARG A 108 2.79 -13.60 31.73
CA ARG A 108 2.45 -14.99 31.38
C ARG A 108 1.60 -15.61 32.48
N ILE A 109 0.35 -15.88 32.19
CA ILE A 109 -0.55 -16.57 33.12
C ILE A 109 -0.60 -18.08 32.85
N LYS A 110 -1.17 -18.84 33.79
CA LYS A 110 -1.52 -20.24 33.55
C LYS A 110 -2.63 -20.29 32.50
N TYR A 111 -2.51 -21.22 31.55
CA TYR A 111 -3.52 -21.41 30.52
C TYR A 111 -4.90 -21.71 31.13
N ASP A 112 -5.91 -20.98 30.67
CA ASP A 112 -7.32 -21.17 31.03
C ASP A 112 -8.13 -21.31 29.74
N LYS A 113 -8.76 -22.48 29.57
CA LYS A 113 -9.52 -22.80 28.35
C LYS A 113 -10.75 -21.91 28.20
N ALA A 114 -11.45 -21.59 29.29
CA ALA A 114 -12.66 -20.77 29.22
C ALA A 114 -12.34 -19.32 28.87
N MET A 115 -11.22 -18.80 29.37
CA MET A 115 -10.71 -17.49 29.01
C MET A 115 -10.22 -17.47 27.56
N ALA A 116 -9.41 -18.45 27.14
CA ALA A 116 -8.90 -18.54 25.78
C ALA A 116 -10.05 -18.61 24.76
N SER A 117 -11.09 -19.40 25.03
CA SER A 117 -12.27 -19.50 24.16
C SER A 117 -13.05 -18.20 23.98
N LYS A 118 -12.95 -17.22 24.89
CA LYS A 118 -13.61 -15.91 24.72
C LYS A 118 -12.91 -15.01 23.71
N TRP A 119 -11.61 -15.22 23.50
CA TRP A 119 -10.76 -14.36 22.68
C TRP A 119 -10.20 -15.08 21.45
N ARG A 120 -10.52 -16.37 21.28
CA ARG A 120 -9.98 -17.20 20.21
C ARG A 120 -10.49 -16.70 18.86
N TYR A 121 -9.57 -16.45 17.95
CA TYR A 121 -9.87 -16.11 16.56
C TYR A 121 -8.91 -16.84 15.61
N PRO A 122 -9.41 -17.46 14.53
CA PRO A 122 -10.81 -17.87 14.36
C PRO A 122 -11.27 -18.79 15.51
N SER A 123 -12.58 -18.80 15.81
CA SER A 123 -13.14 -19.52 16.96
C SER A 123 -12.95 -21.04 16.92
N GLU A 124 -12.75 -21.59 15.72
CA GLU A 124 -12.32 -22.95 15.40
C GLU A 124 -11.16 -22.85 14.39
N PRO A 125 -10.28 -23.87 14.25
CA PRO A 125 -9.48 -23.99 13.02
C PRO A 125 -10.43 -23.86 11.82
N SER A 126 -9.98 -23.34 10.68
CA SER A 126 -10.79 -23.37 9.45
C SER A 126 -10.97 -24.83 9.02
N ILE A 127 -12.00 -25.45 9.59
CA ILE A 127 -12.45 -26.80 9.29
C ILE A 127 -13.38 -26.65 8.09
N ASN A 128 -13.02 -27.26 6.96
CA ASN A 128 -13.91 -27.27 5.80
C ASN A 128 -15.22 -28.02 6.12
N SER A 129 -16.18 -27.99 5.18
CA SER A 129 -17.47 -28.70 5.27
C SER A 129 -17.36 -30.23 5.46
N PHE A 130 -16.15 -30.79 5.47
CA PHE A 130 -15.84 -32.22 5.61
C PHE A 130 -14.99 -32.56 6.85
N GLY A 131 -14.71 -31.60 7.73
CA GLY A 131 -13.95 -31.89 8.96
C GLY A 131 -12.42 -31.89 8.83
N GLN A 132 -11.85 -31.36 7.73
CA GLN A 132 -10.41 -31.40 7.44
C GLN A 132 -9.75 -30.02 7.49
N VAL A 133 -8.47 -29.99 7.89
CA VAL A 133 -7.61 -28.79 7.88
C VAL A 133 -6.47 -29.04 6.88
N ALA A 134 -6.26 -28.11 5.95
CA ALA A 134 -5.16 -28.21 5.00
C ALA A 134 -3.80 -28.17 5.71
N PRO A 135 -2.76 -28.84 5.18
CA PRO A 135 -1.38 -28.62 5.61
C PRO A 135 -1.00 -27.15 5.46
N VAL A 136 -1.08 -26.58 4.25
CA VAL A 136 -0.93 -25.14 3.99
C VAL A 136 -2.20 -24.68 3.27
N ASN A 137 -2.76 -23.56 3.70
CA ASN A 137 -3.89 -22.90 3.04
C ASN A 137 -3.70 -21.40 3.20
N ILE A 138 -3.30 -20.74 2.11
CA ILE A 138 -3.36 -19.29 2.00
C ILE A 138 -4.66 -18.94 1.30
N PHE A 139 -5.24 -17.81 1.65
CA PHE A 139 -6.47 -17.36 1.01
C PHE A 139 -6.48 -15.84 0.91
N GLU A 140 -7.28 -15.32 0.00
CA GLU A 140 -7.39 -13.87 -0.19
C GLU A 140 -8.30 -13.27 0.89
N TYR A 141 -7.76 -12.34 1.69
CA TYR A 141 -8.54 -11.65 2.72
C TYR A 141 -9.36 -10.50 2.12
N LEU A 142 -10.60 -10.82 1.75
CA LEU A 142 -11.54 -9.92 1.08
C LEU A 142 -11.66 -8.50 1.67
N PRO A 143 -11.71 -8.29 3.01
CA PRO A 143 -11.90 -6.95 3.58
C PRO A 143 -10.80 -5.94 3.22
N ASP A 144 -9.59 -6.39 2.85
CA ASP A 144 -8.53 -5.49 2.39
C ASP A 144 -8.69 -5.11 0.91
N LEU A 145 -9.20 -6.03 0.09
CA LEU A 145 -9.52 -5.77 -1.31
C LEU A 145 -10.70 -4.79 -1.46
N GLU A 146 -11.67 -4.86 -0.54
CA GLU A 146 -12.82 -3.93 -0.48
C GLU A 146 -12.40 -2.48 -0.17
N ARG A 147 -11.22 -2.25 0.42
CA ARG A 147 -10.72 -0.92 0.80
C ARG A 147 -10.06 -0.17 -0.34
N TYR A 148 -10.46 -0.41 -1.59
CA TYR A 148 -9.90 0.26 -2.76
C TYR A 148 -10.12 1.78 -2.74
N ARG A 149 -9.27 2.54 -3.44
CA ARG A 149 -9.42 3.99 -3.64
C ARG A 149 -8.79 4.43 -4.95
N ILE A 150 -9.21 5.59 -5.46
CA ILE A 150 -8.62 6.16 -6.68
C ILE A 150 -7.67 7.31 -6.33
N ILE A 151 -6.43 7.20 -6.77
CA ILE A 151 -5.45 8.28 -6.66
C ILE A 151 -4.95 8.70 -8.04
N TYR A 152 -4.33 9.88 -8.09
CA TYR A 152 -3.53 10.33 -9.22
C TYR A 152 -2.07 10.39 -8.79
N LEU A 153 -1.21 9.83 -9.62
CA LEU A 153 0.22 9.77 -9.36
C LEU A 153 0.98 10.07 -10.65
N TYR A 154 1.96 10.95 -10.56
CA TYR A 154 2.86 11.22 -11.68
C TYR A 154 3.95 10.13 -11.72
N ILE A 155 4.10 9.47 -12.87
CA ILE A 155 5.12 8.46 -13.11
C ILE A 155 6.21 9.03 -13.99
N GLU A 156 7.43 9.05 -13.48
CA GLU A 156 8.59 9.52 -14.24
C GLU A 156 8.87 8.60 -15.46
N PRO A 157 9.35 9.13 -16.60
CA PRO A 157 9.66 8.33 -17.80
C PRO A 157 10.63 7.16 -17.58
N ASN A 158 11.48 7.24 -16.57
CA ASN A 158 12.43 6.21 -16.15
C ASN A 158 12.08 5.63 -14.76
N GLY A 159 10.84 5.80 -14.30
CA GLY A 159 10.34 5.27 -13.04
C GLY A 159 10.28 3.75 -13.02
N CYS A 160 10.41 3.18 -11.82
CA CYS A 160 10.43 1.74 -11.60
C CYS A 160 9.12 1.07 -12.05
N GLU A 161 8.01 1.80 -11.97
CA GLU A 161 6.67 1.31 -12.30
C GLU A 161 6.54 1.01 -13.80
N ILE A 162 7.29 1.72 -14.65
CA ILE A 162 7.35 1.46 -16.09
C ILE A 162 8.20 0.22 -16.35
N ALA A 163 9.38 0.15 -15.75
CA ALA A 163 10.28 -0.99 -15.88
C ALA A 163 9.64 -2.30 -15.41
N GLU A 164 8.84 -2.23 -14.33
CA GLU A 164 8.13 -3.35 -13.76
C GLU A 164 6.76 -3.63 -14.42
N ARG A 165 6.32 -2.75 -15.33
CA ARG A 165 5.07 -2.82 -16.11
C ARG A 165 3.80 -2.76 -15.25
N CYS A 166 3.85 -1.99 -14.17
CA CYS A 166 2.72 -1.77 -13.28
C CYS A 166 1.82 -0.59 -13.72
N VAL A 167 2.23 0.11 -14.78
CA VAL A 167 1.49 1.21 -15.41
C VAL A 167 1.62 1.14 -16.92
N GLY A 168 0.63 1.70 -17.63
CA GLY A 168 0.60 1.74 -19.10
C GLY A 168 1.51 2.82 -19.72
N GLY A 169 2.18 3.64 -18.93
CA GLY A 169 3.10 4.67 -19.41
C GLY A 169 3.51 5.68 -18.34
N SER A 170 4.35 6.65 -18.72
CA SER A 170 4.76 7.78 -17.88
C SER A 170 3.71 8.89 -17.81
N GLY A 171 3.99 9.93 -17.03
CA GLY A 171 3.12 11.08 -16.80
C GLY A 171 2.08 10.83 -15.71
N TRP A 172 1.07 11.69 -15.63
CA TRP A 172 -0.04 11.50 -14.70
C TRP A 172 -0.84 10.24 -15.01
N ARG A 173 -0.89 9.33 -14.04
CA ARG A 173 -1.68 8.09 -14.09
C ARG A 173 -2.81 8.16 -13.08
N ARG A 174 -3.94 7.57 -13.44
CA ARG A 174 -5.07 7.33 -12.54
C ARG A 174 -5.03 5.88 -12.10
N LEU A 175 -4.91 5.66 -10.78
CA LEU A 175 -4.60 4.35 -10.22
C LEU A 175 -5.71 3.93 -9.26
N LEU A 176 -6.23 2.72 -9.48
CA LEU A 176 -7.10 2.00 -8.55
C LEU A 176 -6.20 1.26 -7.56
N VAL A 177 -6.02 1.85 -6.38
CA VAL A 177 -5.14 1.32 -5.32
C VAL A 177 -5.96 0.49 -4.35
N PHE A 178 -5.40 -0.61 -3.86
CA PHE A 178 -6.03 -1.53 -2.91
C PHE A 178 -4.96 -2.25 -2.09
N SER A 179 -5.36 -2.94 -1.02
CA SER A 179 -4.46 -3.82 -0.27
C SER A 179 -4.82 -5.28 -0.56
N THR A 180 -3.85 -6.19 -0.44
CA THR A 180 -4.08 -7.64 -0.51
C THR A 180 -3.39 -8.32 0.65
N THR A 181 -4.10 -9.21 1.33
CA THR A 181 -3.59 -9.93 2.49
C THR A 181 -3.84 -11.42 2.30
N ALA A 182 -2.81 -12.22 2.55
CA ALA A 182 -2.80 -13.67 2.42
C ALA A 182 -2.51 -14.34 3.78
N PRO A 183 -3.52 -14.64 4.61
CA PRO A 183 -3.33 -15.36 5.85
C PRO A 183 -3.16 -16.86 5.56
N ASN A 184 -2.26 -17.53 6.28
CA ASN A 184 -2.17 -18.99 6.24
C ASN A 184 -3.02 -19.60 7.37
N PHE A 185 -4.13 -20.27 7.06
CA PHE A 185 -4.92 -21.02 8.04
C PHE A 185 -4.73 -22.54 7.97
N GLY A 186 -3.70 -22.98 7.25
CA GLY A 186 -3.21 -24.35 7.32
C GLY A 186 -2.58 -24.71 8.67
N THR A 187 -2.32 -26.00 8.85
CA THR A 187 -1.65 -26.56 10.05
C THR A 187 -0.12 -26.48 10.01
N GLN A 188 0.45 -26.17 8.86
CA GLN A 188 1.87 -26.11 8.55
C GLN A 188 2.21 -24.75 7.93
N GLU A 189 3.49 -24.40 7.98
CA GLU A 189 4.02 -23.18 7.37
C GLU A 189 4.09 -23.30 5.85
N LEU A 190 3.72 -22.22 5.16
CA LEU A 190 4.15 -22.02 3.78
C LEU A 190 5.62 -21.60 3.84
N ARG A 191 6.55 -22.45 3.41
CA ARG A 191 7.98 -22.17 3.48
C ARG A 191 8.58 -22.06 2.09
N LEU A 192 9.11 -20.87 1.78
CA LEU A 192 9.97 -20.65 0.60
C LEU A 192 11.46 -20.76 0.98
N GLY A 193 11.79 -20.44 2.23
CA GLY A 193 13.14 -20.55 2.77
C GLY A 193 13.99 -19.30 2.54
N SER A 194 15.31 -19.47 2.59
CA SER A 194 16.25 -18.36 2.43
C SER A 194 16.25 -17.87 0.99
N VAL A 195 16.07 -16.56 0.79
CA VAL A 195 16.16 -15.90 -0.52
C VAL A 195 17.32 -14.90 -0.45
N PRO A 196 18.23 -14.86 -1.44
CA PRO A 196 19.32 -13.87 -1.47
C PRO A 196 18.74 -12.49 -1.79
N TYR A 197 18.08 -11.88 -0.81
CA TYR A 197 17.25 -10.70 -1.00
C TYR A 197 18.11 -9.45 -1.29
N PHE A 198 19.17 -9.21 -0.50
CA PHE A 198 20.17 -8.18 -0.77
C PHE A 198 21.52 -8.84 -1.02
N THR A 199 22.04 -8.80 -2.24
CA THR A 199 23.27 -9.51 -2.60
C THR A 199 24.52 -8.80 -2.07
N ASN A 200 25.17 -9.39 -1.06
CA ASN A 200 26.60 -9.19 -0.80
C ASN A 200 27.29 -10.45 -0.23
N GLY A 201 26.83 -11.64 -0.62
CA GLY A 201 27.47 -12.89 -0.20
C GLY A 201 26.72 -14.12 -0.64
N SER A 202 27.47 -15.19 -0.94
CA SER A 202 26.96 -16.47 -1.43
C SER A 202 26.17 -17.20 -0.34
N GLN A 203 24.87 -17.42 -0.54
CA GLN A 203 24.23 -18.66 -0.10
C GLN A 203 23.19 -19.12 -1.12
N SER A 204 23.32 -20.40 -1.44
CA SER A 204 22.44 -21.22 -2.25
C SER A 204 21.21 -21.59 -1.43
N GLU A 205 20.02 -21.66 -2.03
CA GLU A 205 19.22 -22.90 -2.00
C GLU A 205 18.04 -22.89 -2.99
N LEU A 206 17.61 -24.10 -3.33
CA LEU A 206 16.72 -24.59 -4.39
C LEU A 206 15.90 -23.55 -5.17
N ILE A 207 15.16 -22.65 -4.53
CA ILE A 207 14.16 -21.84 -5.23
C ILE A 207 14.75 -20.81 -6.22
N THR A 208 15.96 -20.29 -5.98
CA THR A 208 16.67 -19.48 -6.98
C THR A 208 17.25 -20.30 -8.13
N LYS A 209 17.40 -21.62 -7.96
CA LYS A 209 17.82 -22.56 -9.04
C LYS A 209 16.67 -22.99 -9.94
N HIS A 210 15.42 -22.73 -9.53
CA HIS A 210 14.21 -23.04 -10.29
C HIS A 210 13.63 -21.81 -11.02
N HIS A 211 14.40 -20.72 -11.10
CA HIS A 211 14.12 -19.53 -11.91
C HIS A 211 12.77 -18.84 -11.62
N VAL A 212 12.25 -18.95 -10.38
CA VAL A 212 10.98 -18.33 -9.97
C VAL A 212 11.13 -16.91 -9.41
N PHE A 213 12.37 -16.49 -9.16
CA PHE A 213 12.72 -15.16 -8.68
C PHE A 213 13.39 -14.35 -9.80
N GLU A 214 12.98 -13.09 -9.94
CA GLU A 214 13.51 -12.15 -10.93
C GLU A 214 14.17 -10.97 -10.21
N TYR A 215 15.41 -10.65 -10.54
CA TYR A 215 16.08 -9.49 -9.96
C TYR A 215 15.45 -8.20 -10.51
N SER A 216 15.01 -7.29 -9.63
CA SER A 216 14.60 -5.93 -10.00
C SER A 216 15.82 -5.00 -9.90
N PRO A 217 16.38 -4.48 -11.02
CA PRO A 217 17.45 -3.48 -10.97
C PRO A 217 16.99 -2.18 -10.28
N CYS A 218 15.69 -1.88 -10.40
CA CYS A 218 15.04 -0.74 -9.80
C CYS A 218 15.08 -0.79 -8.27
N HIS A 219 14.76 -1.95 -7.68
CA HIS A 219 14.72 -2.10 -6.23
C HIS A 219 15.94 -2.83 -5.64
N LYS A 220 16.85 -3.26 -6.50
CA LYS A 220 18.11 -3.94 -6.18
C LYS A 220 17.94 -5.21 -5.33
N HIS A 221 16.81 -5.90 -5.47
CA HIS A 221 16.51 -7.18 -4.83
C HIS A 221 15.66 -8.08 -5.73
N TYR A 222 15.51 -9.36 -5.35
CA TYR A 222 14.73 -10.34 -6.10
C TYR A 222 13.24 -10.26 -5.77
N HIS A 223 12.41 -10.25 -6.81
CA HIS A 223 10.96 -10.34 -6.74
C HIS A 223 10.48 -11.77 -7.05
N PHE A 224 9.39 -12.19 -6.40
CA PHE A 224 8.67 -13.42 -6.72
C PHE A 224 7.53 -13.11 -7.70
N SER A 225 7.69 -13.43 -8.99
CA SER A 225 6.79 -12.95 -10.06
C SER A 225 5.41 -13.62 -10.11
N HIS A 226 5.12 -14.60 -9.23
CA HIS A 226 3.90 -15.40 -9.27
C HIS A 226 3.06 -15.30 -7.98
N TYR A 227 3.17 -14.17 -7.26
CA TYR A 227 2.44 -13.95 -6.01
C TYR A 227 0.93 -13.78 -6.23
N ALA A 228 0.51 -12.75 -6.97
CA ALA A 228 -0.91 -12.48 -7.23
C ALA A 228 -1.13 -11.80 -8.59
N SER A 229 -2.30 -12.02 -9.19
CA SER A 229 -2.76 -11.32 -10.39
C SER A 229 -4.09 -10.61 -10.13
N PHE A 230 -4.26 -9.47 -10.79
CA PHE A 230 -5.44 -8.63 -10.67
C PHE A 230 -6.00 -8.31 -12.06
N ALA A 231 -7.32 -8.31 -12.17
CA ALA A 231 -8.01 -7.92 -13.39
C ALA A 231 -9.19 -7.01 -13.06
N LEU A 232 -9.40 -6.00 -13.89
CA LEU A 232 -10.59 -5.17 -13.84
C LEU A 232 -11.61 -5.70 -14.86
N GLY A 233 -12.63 -6.41 -14.40
CA GLY A 233 -13.58 -7.17 -15.21
C GLY A 233 -13.27 -8.67 -15.25
N ASN A 234 -13.69 -9.35 -16.31
CA ASN A 234 -13.46 -10.78 -16.49
C ASN A 234 -11.95 -11.10 -16.65
N PRO A 235 -11.33 -11.90 -15.76
CA PRO A 235 -9.91 -12.24 -15.85
C PRO A 235 -9.53 -13.05 -17.10
N ASN A 236 -10.50 -13.72 -17.76
CA ASN A 236 -10.27 -14.50 -18.97
C ASN A 236 -10.26 -13.66 -20.25
N ASP A 237 -10.63 -12.38 -20.17
CA ASP A 237 -10.64 -11.46 -21.30
C ASP A 237 -9.34 -10.66 -21.34
N GLN A 238 -8.50 -10.97 -22.34
CA GLN A 238 -7.19 -10.32 -22.52
C GLN A 238 -7.28 -8.81 -22.84
N SER A 239 -8.47 -8.29 -23.16
CA SER A 239 -8.68 -6.85 -23.37
C SER A 239 -8.84 -6.07 -22.06
N ASN A 240 -9.11 -6.76 -20.95
CA ASN A 240 -9.25 -6.12 -19.65
C ASN A 240 -7.91 -5.61 -19.12
N LEU A 241 -7.99 -4.54 -18.34
CA LEU A 241 -6.84 -4.00 -17.65
C LEU A 241 -6.42 -4.99 -16.57
N THR A 242 -5.17 -5.41 -16.63
CA THR A 242 -4.58 -6.35 -15.69
C THR A 242 -3.36 -5.74 -15.05
N ASN A 243 -3.06 -6.19 -13.83
CA ASN A 243 -1.75 -6.01 -13.24
C ASN A 243 -1.37 -7.32 -12.54
N THR A 244 -0.10 -7.66 -12.54
CA THR A 244 0.42 -8.78 -11.77
C THR A 244 1.27 -8.21 -10.66
N LYS A 245 0.94 -8.53 -9.41
CA LYS A 245 1.85 -8.20 -8.34
C LYS A 245 3.01 -9.17 -8.36
N ARG A 246 4.18 -8.65 -8.72
CA ARG A 246 5.44 -9.29 -8.37
C ARG A 246 5.61 -9.11 -6.86
N GLY A 247 5.69 -10.21 -6.13
CA GLY A 247 5.95 -10.19 -4.70
C GLY A 247 7.31 -9.53 -4.44
N PHE A 248 7.32 -8.50 -3.61
CA PHE A 248 8.49 -7.91 -2.98
C PHE A 248 9.21 -8.96 -2.13
N CYS A 249 8.52 -9.55 -1.17
CA CYS A 249 8.90 -10.76 -0.45
C CYS A 249 7.66 -11.34 0.27
N LEU A 250 7.65 -12.63 0.61
CA LEU A 250 6.62 -13.20 1.48
C LEU A 250 7.06 -13.06 2.94
N GLN A 251 6.53 -12.05 3.63
CA GLN A 251 6.90 -11.71 5.00
C GLN A 251 5.69 -11.79 5.93
N ALA A 252 5.85 -12.51 7.04
CA ALA A 252 4.78 -12.72 8.02
C ALA A 252 4.88 -11.69 9.16
N VAL A 253 4.52 -10.43 8.91
CA VAL A 253 4.62 -9.36 9.94
C VAL A 253 3.47 -9.35 10.93
N TYR A 254 2.26 -9.78 10.51
CA TYR A 254 1.08 -9.75 11.37
C TYR A 254 0.57 -11.16 11.67
N ARG A 255 0.24 -11.37 12.95
CA ARG A 255 -0.42 -12.58 13.41
C ARG A 255 -1.93 -12.37 13.34
N HIS A 256 -2.55 -12.95 12.31
CA HIS A 256 -3.99 -12.87 12.07
C HIS A 256 -4.80 -13.67 13.09
N ALA A 257 -4.33 -14.86 13.47
CA ALA A 257 -5.02 -15.74 14.41
C ALA A 257 -4.61 -15.48 15.86
N ASN A 258 -5.59 -15.35 16.74
CA ASN A 258 -5.40 -15.50 18.17
C ASN A 258 -5.80 -16.91 18.63
N ALA A 259 -4.96 -17.91 18.37
CA ALA A 259 -5.24 -19.30 18.74
C ALA A 259 -3.96 -20.09 19.06
N GLU A 260 -4.09 -21.19 19.81
CA GLU A 260 -2.97 -21.97 20.34
C GLU A 260 -2.12 -22.63 19.24
N TRP A 261 -2.74 -22.93 18.10
CA TRP A 261 -2.07 -23.52 16.93
C TRP A 261 -1.24 -22.50 16.15
N SER A 262 -1.49 -21.20 16.32
CA SER A 262 -0.68 -20.15 15.71
C SER A 262 0.49 -19.79 16.62
N PRO A 263 1.75 -19.89 16.15
CA PRO A 263 2.92 -19.63 16.97
C PRO A 263 3.01 -18.14 17.33
N LEU A 264 3.58 -17.85 18.50
CA LEU A 264 3.82 -16.49 19.00
C LEU A 264 5.15 -15.90 18.52
N HIS A 265 5.99 -16.72 17.90
CA HIS A 265 7.28 -16.34 17.35
C HIS A 265 7.46 -17.05 16.02
N GLN A 266 8.03 -16.36 15.04
CA GLN A 266 8.21 -16.83 13.68
C GLN A 266 9.48 -16.22 13.06
N GLU A 267 10.07 -16.87 12.06
CA GLU A 267 11.38 -16.50 11.47
C GLU A 267 11.31 -15.69 10.17
N TYR A 268 10.13 -15.56 9.59
CA TYR A 268 9.81 -14.86 8.34
C TYR A 268 9.46 -13.37 8.56
N TYR A 269 10.15 -12.69 9.48
CA TYR A 269 9.93 -11.26 9.77
C TYR A 269 10.74 -10.33 8.86
N THR A 270 11.61 -10.87 8.01
CA THR A 270 12.34 -10.13 6.97
C THR A 270 12.25 -10.85 5.66
N CYS A 271 12.52 -10.15 4.57
CA CYS A 271 12.59 -10.75 3.24
C CYS A 271 13.74 -11.74 3.01
N SER A 272 14.67 -11.90 3.98
CA SER A 272 15.81 -12.83 3.87
C SER A 272 15.41 -14.29 4.01
N VAL A 273 14.36 -14.57 4.78
CA VAL A 273 13.76 -15.90 4.94
C VAL A 273 12.26 -15.73 4.73
N GLN A 274 11.73 -16.32 3.66
CA GLN A 274 10.36 -16.07 3.22
C GLN A 274 9.43 -17.24 3.54
N GLY A 275 8.22 -16.89 3.97
CA GLY A 275 7.20 -17.86 4.36
C GLY A 275 6.08 -17.26 5.19
N ILE A 276 5.02 -18.05 5.40
CA ILE A 276 3.84 -17.67 6.17
C ILE A 276 3.49 -18.80 7.15
N PRO A 277 3.76 -18.64 8.46
CA PRO A 277 3.39 -19.63 9.48
C PRO A 277 1.87 -19.75 9.64
N PRO A 278 1.38 -20.85 10.26
CA PRO A 278 -0.02 -20.97 10.66
C PRO A 278 -0.52 -19.76 11.46
N GLY A 279 -1.56 -19.10 10.97
CA GLY A 279 -2.26 -18.02 11.63
C GLY A 279 -1.54 -16.68 11.53
N TRP A 280 -0.52 -16.59 10.69
CA TRP A 280 0.11 -15.34 10.29
C TRP A 280 -0.30 -15.00 8.85
N GLN A 281 0.02 -13.79 8.43
CA GLN A 281 -0.31 -13.30 7.10
C GLN A 281 0.83 -12.50 6.47
N ASP A 282 0.84 -12.51 5.15
CA ASP A 282 1.58 -11.54 4.34
C ASP A 282 0.61 -10.48 3.81
N THR A 283 1.00 -9.21 3.85
CA THR A 283 0.13 -8.08 3.50
C THR A 283 0.87 -7.11 2.59
N TYR A 284 0.31 -6.92 1.40
CA TYR A 284 0.69 -5.88 0.47
C TYR A 284 -0.29 -4.72 0.57
N GLN A 285 0.08 -3.72 1.35
CA GLN A 285 -0.72 -2.52 1.56
C GLN A 285 -0.73 -1.59 0.33
N GLY A 286 -1.83 -0.86 0.14
CA GLY A 286 -2.00 0.05 -1.01
C GLY A 286 -1.01 1.21 -1.10
N GLY A 287 -0.15 1.44 -0.11
CA GLY A 287 0.97 2.38 -0.23
C GLY A 287 2.16 1.83 -1.03
N LEU A 288 2.28 0.51 -1.14
CA LEU A 288 3.39 -0.12 -1.86
C LEU A 288 3.33 0.19 -3.35
N ARG A 289 4.50 0.45 -3.96
CA ARG A 289 4.61 0.59 -5.40
C ARG A 289 4.08 -0.65 -6.12
N CYS A 290 3.45 -0.43 -7.27
CA CYS A 290 2.75 -1.46 -8.05
C CYS A 290 1.53 -2.10 -7.39
N GLN A 291 1.05 -1.61 -6.24
CA GLN A 291 -0.16 -2.13 -5.59
C GLN A 291 -1.43 -1.43 -6.08
N TRP A 292 -1.71 -1.56 -7.38
CA TRP A 292 -2.86 -0.92 -8.03
C TRP A 292 -3.22 -1.57 -9.38
N ILE A 293 -4.33 -1.15 -9.99
CA ILE A 293 -4.57 -1.27 -11.43
C ILE A 293 -4.49 0.13 -12.04
N ASP A 294 -3.74 0.28 -13.13
CA ASP A 294 -3.72 1.53 -13.90
C ASP A 294 -4.98 1.66 -14.74
N VAL A 295 -5.89 2.54 -14.32
CA VAL A 295 -7.19 2.77 -14.95
C VAL A 295 -7.23 4.04 -15.81
N THR A 296 -6.06 4.55 -16.21
CA THR A 296 -5.93 5.82 -16.95
C THR A 296 -6.67 5.81 -18.28
N SER A 297 -6.75 4.65 -18.95
CA SER A 297 -7.43 4.51 -20.25
C SER A 297 -8.96 4.46 -20.14
N ILE A 298 -9.53 4.30 -18.94
CA ILE A 298 -10.98 4.22 -18.75
C ILE A 298 -11.58 5.62 -18.73
N ASN A 299 -12.43 5.89 -19.72
CA ASN A 299 -13.12 7.16 -19.82
C ASN A 299 -14.33 7.23 -18.86
N THR A 300 -14.20 8.04 -17.82
CA THR A 300 -15.27 8.37 -16.87
C THR A 300 -15.67 9.85 -16.93
N SER A 301 -15.49 10.50 -18.08
CA SER A 301 -15.77 11.94 -18.20
C SER A 301 -17.26 12.27 -18.18
N ALA A 302 -18.10 11.33 -18.63
CA ALA A 302 -19.55 11.48 -18.73
C ALA A 302 -20.32 10.84 -17.57
N GLN A 303 -19.84 9.70 -17.06
CA GLN A 303 -20.48 8.92 -16.00
C GLN A 303 -19.44 8.08 -15.25
N PRO A 304 -19.69 7.73 -13.97
CA PRO A 304 -18.89 6.74 -13.26
C PRO A 304 -18.90 5.39 -13.97
N TYR A 305 -17.85 4.59 -13.77
CA TYR A 305 -17.71 3.26 -14.32
C TYR A 305 -17.63 2.23 -13.21
N THR A 306 -18.60 1.31 -13.15
CA THR A 306 -18.65 0.24 -12.15
C THR A 306 -18.40 -1.10 -12.82
N THR A 307 -17.47 -1.87 -12.26
CA THR A 307 -17.09 -3.20 -12.74
C THR A 307 -16.50 -4.00 -11.59
N SER A 308 -16.17 -5.28 -11.80
CA SER A 308 -15.47 -6.06 -10.80
C SER A 308 -13.96 -5.84 -10.81
N LEU A 309 -13.36 -5.87 -9.62
CA LEU A 309 -11.94 -6.07 -9.40
C LEU A 309 -11.77 -7.52 -8.95
N TYR A 310 -11.14 -8.31 -9.81
CA TYR A 310 -10.81 -9.71 -9.55
C TYR A 310 -9.37 -9.81 -9.04
N SER A 311 -9.18 -10.57 -7.97
CA SER A 311 -7.88 -10.94 -7.40
C SER A 311 -7.72 -12.46 -7.44
N SER A 312 -6.55 -12.91 -7.87
CA SER A 312 -6.12 -14.30 -7.79
C SER A 312 -4.75 -14.36 -7.12
N LEU A 313 -4.73 -14.87 -5.90
CA LEU A 313 -3.54 -15.25 -5.18
C LEU A 313 -2.98 -16.57 -5.76
N ASN A 314 -1.66 -16.74 -5.74
CA ASN A 314 -0.98 -17.94 -6.23
C ASN A 314 -1.51 -18.49 -7.58
N PRO A 315 -1.70 -17.65 -8.62
CA PRO A 315 -2.48 -18.00 -9.81
C PRO A 315 -1.90 -19.17 -10.63
N HIS A 316 -0.65 -19.53 -10.37
CA HIS A 316 0.09 -20.55 -11.10
C HIS A 316 0.55 -21.72 -10.20
N GLY A 317 0.14 -21.74 -8.92
CA GLY A 317 0.46 -22.83 -7.99
C GLY A 317 1.93 -22.94 -7.59
N PHE A 318 2.69 -21.83 -7.62
CA PHE A 318 4.11 -21.83 -7.19
C PHE A 318 4.26 -21.87 -5.66
N LEU A 319 3.28 -21.36 -4.94
CA LEU A 319 3.18 -21.54 -3.49
C LEU A 319 2.48 -22.88 -3.26
N CYS A 320 3.15 -23.85 -2.62
CA CYS A 320 2.54 -25.14 -2.35
C CYS A 320 1.53 -25.01 -1.20
N GLU A 321 0.26 -24.95 -1.56
CA GLU A 321 -0.87 -24.97 -0.65
C GLU A 321 -1.31 -26.41 -0.40
N GLY A 322 -0.59 -27.10 0.46
CA GLY A 322 -0.79 -28.52 0.69
C GLY A 322 0.49 -29.14 1.22
N THR A 323 0.75 -30.38 0.82
CA THR A 323 2.00 -31.06 1.21
C THR A 323 2.98 -31.03 0.03
N PRO A 324 4.16 -30.42 0.16
CA PRO A 324 5.17 -30.48 -0.89
C PRO A 324 5.70 -31.91 -1.02
N GLN A 325 5.80 -32.41 -2.26
CA GLN A 325 6.47 -33.68 -2.53
C GLN A 325 7.98 -33.50 -2.40
N PRO A 326 8.67 -34.31 -1.57
CA PRO A 326 10.10 -34.16 -1.37
C PRO A 326 10.89 -34.35 -2.68
N ASP A 327 11.82 -33.43 -2.95
CA ASP A 327 12.76 -33.48 -4.08
C ASP A 327 12.13 -33.58 -5.48
N THR A 328 10.83 -33.27 -5.63
CA THR A 328 10.15 -33.29 -6.93
C THR A 328 9.77 -31.89 -7.40
N TRP A 329 10.14 -31.61 -8.65
CA TRP A 329 9.92 -30.32 -9.31
C TRP A 329 9.21 -30.52 -10.64
N ILE A 330 8.18 -29.70 -10.87
CA ILE A 330 7.39 -29.71 -12.10
C ILE A 330 7.85 -28.54 -12.96
N ARG A 331 8.34 -28.86 -14.16
CA ARG A 331 8.58 -27.86 -15.20
C ARG A 331 7.26 -27.22 -15.59
N THR A 332 7.23 -25.91 -15.52
CA THR A 332 6.08 -25.13 -15.95
C THR A 332 6.30 -24.58 -17.36
N GLU A 333 5.32 -24.80 -18.23
CA GLU A 333 5.30 -24.26 -19.59
C GLU A 333 4.37 -23.04 -19.59
N PHE A 334 4.90 -21.87 -19.23
CA PHE A 334 4.13 -20.63 -19.31
C PHE A 334 4.56 -19.79 -20.52
N ASN A 335 3.57 -19.29 -21.25
CA ASN A 335 3.76 -18.27 -22.28
C ASN A 335 3.80 -16.89 -21.61
N THR A 336 4.79 -16.66 -20.74
CA THR A 336 4.92 -15.39 -20.02
C THR A 336 5.85 -14.44 -20.77
N THR A 337 5.48 -13.16 -20.82
CA THR A 337 6.31 -12.11 -21.43
C THR A 337 7.44 -11.73 -20.47
N CYS A 338 8.46 -12.57 -20.37
CA CYS A 338 9.69 -12.15 -19.70
C CYS A 338 10.22 -10.92 -20.44
N CYS A 339 10.25 -9.79 -19.73
CA CYS A 339 11.28 -8.77 -19.87
C CYS A 339 11.66 -8.32 -21.31
N SER A 340 11.22 -7.13 -21.70
CA SER A 340 11.72 -6.40 -22.88
C SER A 340 12.42 -5.13 -22.39
N GLY A 341 13.74 -5.19 -22.20
CA GLY A 341 14.55 -4.05 -21.75
C GLY A 341 15.92 -4.45 -21.20
N ASN A 342 16.83 -3.48 -21.14
CA ASN A 342 18.11 -3.62 -20.45
C ASN A 342 17.87 -3.63 -18.94
N GLY A 343 18.28 -4.69 -18.25
CA GLY A 343 18.07 -4.87 -16.80
C GLY A 343 17.50 -6.23 -16.40
N CYS A 344 17.04 -7.01 -17.36
CA CYS A 344 16.69 -8.41 -17.16
C CYS A 344 17.99 -9.20 -17.04
N CYS A 345 18.18 -9.93 -15.93
CA CYS A 345 19.37 -10.75 -15.62
C CYS A 345 20.65 -10.24 -16.33
N GLY A 346 21.30 -9.24 -15.71
CA GLY A 346 22.43 -8.50 -16.28
C GLY A 346 23.47 -9.32 -17.05
N GLU A 347 24.18 -8.63 -17.95
CA GLU A 347 25.13 -9.15 -18.96
C GLU A 347 25.85 -10.45 -18.56
N SER A 348 25.21 -11.59 -18.85
CA SER A 348 25.84 -12.89 -18.99
C SER A 348 24.94 -13.80 -19.83
N ASN A 349 25.56 -14.63 -20.68
CA ASN A 349 24.89 -15.49 -21.65
C ASN A 349 23.91 -16.48 -21.00
N LEU A 350 22.61 -16.17 -20.98
CA LEU A 350 21.57 -17.01 -20.39
C LEU A 350 20.23 -16.80 -21.14
N THR A 351 19.92 -17.69 -22.08
CA THR A 351 19.01 -17.53 -23.24
C THR A 351 17.56 -18.05 -23.07
N GLN A 352 16.57 -17.18 -22.75
CA GLN A 352 15.08 -17.38 -22.71
C GLN A 352 14.46 -17.50 -21.30
N CYS A 353 13.93 -16.38 -20.79
CA CYS A 353 13.53 -16.15 -19.39
C CYS A 353 14.66 -16.55 -18.42
N CYS A 354 15.59 -15.63 -18.16
CA CYS A 354 16.69 -15.87 -17.24
C CYS A 354 17.61 -17.05 -17.61
N GLY A 355 17.78 -17.46 -18.88
CA GLY A 355 18.63 -18.63 -19.15
C GLY A 355 18.26 -19.57 -20.27
N GLY A 356 16.98 -19.67 -20.61
CA GLY A 356 16.45 -20.84 -21.33
C GLY A 356 16.28 -22.02 -20.42
N LEU A 357 16.42 -21.76 -19.12
CA LEU A 357 16.27 -22.75 -18.09
C LEU A 357 14.79 -22.83 -17.72
N PRO A 358 14.29 -24.04 -17.44
CA PRO A 358 12.91 -24.22 -17.02
C PRO A 358 12.62 -23.43 -15.74
N VAL A 359 11.47 -22.76 -15.71
CA VAL A 359 10.86 -22.31 -14.46
C VAL A 359 10.14 -23.51 -13.86
N GLU A 360 10.49 -23.86 -12.63
CA GLU A 360 9.99 -25.07 -11.98
C GLU A 360 9.32 -24.70 -10.66
N ARG A 361 8.21 -25.40 -10.36
CA ARG A 361 7.54 -25.31 -9.07
C ARG A 361 7.69 -26.63 -8.34
N VAL A 362 7.66 -26.60 -7.01
CA VAL A 362 7.60 -27.82 -6.22
C VAL A 362 6.34 -28.60 -6.57
N GLU A 363 6.45 -29.92 -6.76
CA GLU A 363 5.26 -30.76 -6.84
C GLU A 363 4.54 -30.72 -5.50
N CYS A 364 3.22 -30.58 -5.53
CA CYS A 364 2.42 -30.31 -4.35
C CYS A 364 1.18 -31.18 -4.39
N ASP A 365 0.91 -31.89 -3.29
CA ASP A 365 -0.41 -32.45 -3.01
C ASP A 365 -1.34 -31.30 -2.63
N THR A 366 -1.79 -30.58 -3.65
CA THR A 366 -2.53 -29.33 -3.50
C THR A 366 -3.86 -29.56 -2.78
N TRP A 367 -4.13 -28.69 -1.83
CA TRP A 367 -5.40 -28.53 -1.17
C TRP A 367 -6.52 -28.35 -2.19
N ASN A 368 -7.58 -29.14 -2.07
CA ASN A 368 -8.63 -29.22 -3.06
C ASN A 368 -9.48 -27.95 -3.22
N LYS A 369 -9.39 -27.00 -2.28
CA LYS A 369 -10.04 -25.68 -2.37
C LYS A 369 -9.05 -24.54 -2.60
N ALA A 370 -7.77 -24.80 -2.86
CA ALA A 370 -6.78 -23.75 -3.07
C ALA A 370 -7.23 -22.74 -4.14
N GLU A 371 -7.81 -23.21 -5.26
CA GLU A 371 -8.33 -22.31 -6.30
C GLU A 371 -9.50 -21.42 -5.81
N GLU A 372 -10.39 -21.95 -4.98
CA GLU A 372 -11.52 -21.20 -4.40
C GLU A 372 -11.03 -20.19 -3.34
N ASP A 373 -10.12 -20.64 -2.46
CA ASP A 373 -9.57 -19.86 -1.35
C ASP A 373 -8.71 -18.68 -1.86
N ASN A 374 -8.07 -18.85 -3.02
CA ASN A 374 -7.19 -17.84 -3.64
C ASN A 374 -7.90 -16.79 -4.50
N GLN A 375 -9.21 -16.90 -4.71
CA GLN A 375 -9.94 -16.00 -5.60
C GLN A 375 -10.83 -15.07 -4.79
N SER A 376 -10.86 -13.80 -5.19
CA SER A 376 -11.81 -12.83 -4.64
C SER A 376 -12.23 -11.85 -5.72
N GLU A 377 -13.46 -11.38 -5.58
CA GLU A 377 -14.04 -10.40 -6.50
C GLU A 377 -14.80 -9.36 -5.69
N VAL A 378 -14.51 -8.09 -5.95
CA VAL A 378 -15.23 -6.96 -5.35
C VAL A 378 -15.73 -6.03 -6.44
N MET A 379 -16.93 -5.47 -6.26
CA MET A 379 -17.42 -4.44 -7.16
C MET A 379 -16.75 -3.11 -6.84
N VAL A 380 -16.12 -2.51 -7.84
CA VAL A 380 -15.46 -1.21 -7.73
C VAL A 380 -16.13 -0.19 -8.63
N THR A 381 -16.16 1.06 -8.17
CA THR A 381 -16.67 2.20 -8.94
C THR A 381 -15.56 3.22 -9.13
N LEU A 382 -15.19 3.43 -10.39
CA LEU A 382 -14.34 4.54 -10.79
C LEU A 382 -15.22 5.81 -10.85
N PRO A 383 -14.92 6.85 -10.06
CA PRO A 383 -15.73 8.07 -10.04
C PRO A 383 -15.52 8.88 -11.33
N LEU A 384 -16.11 10.07 -11.43
CA LEU A 384 -15.92 10.91 -12.62
C LEU A 384 -14.45 11.32 -12.80
N SER A 385 -14.05 11.66 -14.02
CA SER A 385 -12.71 12.21 -14.26
C SER A 385 -12.51 13.47 -13.42
N GLY A 386 -11.40 13.53 -12.68
CA GLY A 386 -11.11 14.62 -11.75
C GLY A 386 -11.56 14.33 -10.31
N GLU A 387 -12.21 13.20 -10.08
CA GLU A 387 -12.58 12.70 -8.76
C GLU A 387 -11.70 11.50 -8.38
N GLY A 388 -11.64 11.22 -7.08
CA GLY A 388 -10.88 10.13 -6.46
C GLY A 388 -11.05 10.11 -4.95
N GLN A 389 -10.04 9.63 -4.21
CA GLN A 389 -10.04 9.50 -2.74
C GLN A 389 -10.52 10.78 -2.04
N VAL A 390 -10.01 11.94 -2.48
CA VAL A 390 -10.34 13.26 -1.92
C VAL A 390 -11.83 13.61 -2.00
N THR A 391 -12.54 13.05 -2.98
CA THR A 391 -13.96 13.26 -3.20
C THR A 391 -14.85 12.14 -2.67
N GLU A 392 -14.27 11.07 -2.16
CA GLU A 392 -15.01 9.99 -1.51
C GLU A 392 -15.49 10.41 -0.12
N LYS A 393 -16.45 9.66 0.42
CA LYS A 393 -16.85 9.83 1.82
C LYS A 393 -15.67 9.45 2.73
N CYS A 394 -15.46 10.22 3.78
CA CYS A 394 -14.45 9.90 4.76
C CYS A 394 -14.75 8.57 5.46
N ARG A 395 -13.73 7.72 5.54
CA ARG A 395 -13.75 6.50 6.35
C ARG A 395 -13.41 6.86 7.79
N ASN A 396 -13.63 5.93 8.71
CA ASN A 396 -13.22 6.12 10.10
C ASN A 396 -11.71 6.33 10.23
N SER A 397 -10.89 5.72 9.36
CA SER A 397 -9.42 5.86 9.33
C SER A 397 -8.94 7.20 8.75
N SER A 398 -9.72 7.81 7.85
CA SER A 398 -9.32 9.02 7.11
C SER A 398 -9.61 10.32 7.86
N GLY A 399 -10.23 10.24 9.04
CA GLY A 399 -10.70 11.40 9.81
C GLY A 399 -11.93 12.10 9.19
N SER A 400 -12.77 12.70 10.03
CA SER A 400 -14.04 13.35 9.63
C SER A 400 -14.01 14.88 9.69
N TRP A 401 -12.84 15.47 9.94
CA TRP A 401 -12.73 16.92 10.14
C TRP A 401 -11.33 17.45 9.78
N GLY A 402 -11.24 18.78 9.65
CA GLY A 402 -10.00 19.48 9.39
C GLY A 402 -9.66 19.58 7.91
N GLU A 403 -8.80 20.53 7.57
CA GLU A 403 -8.36 20.85 6.21
C GLU A 403 -7.35 19.85 5.64
N LYS A 404 -6.70 19.08 6.51
CA LYS A 404 -5.66 18.11 6.17
C LYS A 404 -6.19 16.76 5.68
N ARG A 405 -7.48 16.50 5.81
CA ARG A 405 -8.07 15.20 5.44
C ARG A 405 -8.06 14.97 3.93
N ASP A 406 -7.97 13.71 3.50
CA ASP A 406 -7.92 13.33 2.09
C ASP A 406 -9.23 12.72 1.60
N CYS A 407 -10.34 13.25 2.08
CA CYS A 407 -11.70 12.79 1.79
C CYS A 407 -12.74 13.90 2.04
N GLY A 408 -13.96 13.67 1.58
CA GLY A 408 -15.12 14.50 1.90
C GLY A 408 -15.09 15.90 1.27
N LEU A 409 -14.33 16.10 0.19
CA LEU A 409 -14.38 17.28 -0.64
C LEU A 409 -15.18 17.00 -1.93
N LYS A 410 -15.43 18.03 -2.73
CA LYS A 410 -16.06 17.94 -4.05
C LYS A 410 -15.25 18.75 -5.04
N LEU A 411 -15.17 18.24 -6.27
CA LEU A 411 -14.63 19.02 -7.38
C LEU A 411 -15.59 20.18 -7.71
N HIS A 412 -15.07 21.41 -7.70
CA HIS A 412 -15.90 22.57 -8.00
C HIS A 412 -16.37 22.55 -9.47
N PRO A 413 -17.67 22.78 -9.78
CA PRO A 413 -18.19 22.70 -11.15
C PRO A 413 -17.50 23.63 -12.16
N LYS A 414 -17.14 24.84 -11.72
CA LYS A 414 -16.37 25.82 -12.52
C LYS A 414 -14.85 25.71 -12.32
N GLY A 415 -14.40 24.83 -11.43
CA GLY A 415 -13.00 24.67 -11.05
C GLY A 415 -12.40 23.35 -11.52
N LYS A 416 -12.99 22.70 -12.53
CA LYS A 416 -12.56 21.38 -13.00
C LYS A 416 -11.19 21.41 -13.67
N TYR A 417 -10.91 22.46 -14.44
CA TYR A 417 -9.73 22.55 -15.29
C TYR A 417 -9.44 24.03 -15.60
N LEU A 418 -8.76 24.69 -14.67
CA LEU A 418 -8.43 26.11 -14.71
C LEU A 418 -6.99 26.31 -15.16
N LYS A 419 -6.71 27.45 -15.79
CA LYS A 419 -5.39 27.79 -16.32
C LYS A 419 -4.87 29.09 -15.71
N CYS A 420 -3.63 29.08 -15.23
CA CYS A 420 -2.90 30.30 -14.92
C CYS A 420 -2.11 30.78 -16.15
N LYS A 421 -1.69 32.04 -16.13
CA LYS A 421 -0.93 32.64 -17.25
C LYS A 421 0.51 32.17 -17.32
N ASN A 422 1.20 32.10 -16.17
CA ASN A 422 2.65 31.85 -16.09
C ASN A 422 2.93 30.64 -15.17
N PRO A 423 3.20 29.44 -15.72
CA PRO A 423 3.63 28.27 -14.94
C PRO A 423 4.82 28.57 -14.03
N GLY A 424 4.82 28.03 -12.81
CA GLY A 424 5.88 28.20 -11.82
C GLY A 424 5.89 29.56 -11.09
N GLN A 425 5.02 30.49 -11.45
CA GLN A 425 4.91 31.79 -10.76
C GLN A 425 3.78 31.79 -9.73
N GLN A 426 3.88 32.69 -8.76
CA GLN A 426 2.82 32.94 -7.80
C GLN A 426 1.58 33.51 -8.52
N VAL A 427 0.42 32.92 -8.23
CA VAL A 427 -0.89 33.32 -8.76
C VAL A 427 -1.89 33.42 -7.61
N ALA A 428 -3.01 34.09 -7.85
CA ALA A 428 -4.10 34.19 -6.89
C ALA A 428 -5.46 33.85 -7.52
N LEU A 429 -6.25 33.06 -6.79
CA LEU A 429 -7.70 32.99 -7.00
C LEU A 429 -8.33 34.15 -6.23
N LYS A 430 -8.97 35.09 -6.93
CA LYS A 430 -9.36 36.38 -6.38
C LYS A 430 -10.74 36.40 -5.75
N GLN A 431 -10.85 37.06 -4.60
CA GLN A 431 -12.12 37.29 -3.91
C GLN A 431 -12.91 36.00 -3.68
N VAL A 432 -12.24 34.99 -3.11
CA VAL A 432 -12.86 33.71 -2.81
C VAL A 432 -13.78 33.86 -1.62
N ALA A 433 -15.03 33.39 -1.76
CA ALA A 433 -16.07 33.46 -0.76
C ALA A 433 -16.94 32.20 -0.76
N THR A 434 -17.61 31.93 0.36
CA THR A 434 -18.57 30.84 0.49
C THR A 434 -19.90 31.32 1.09
N THR A 435 -20.98 30.58 0.83
CA THR A 435 -22.32 30.87 1.38
C THR A 435 -22.59 30.24 2.75
N ASP A 436 -21.72 29.36 3.25
CA ASP A 436 -21.95 28.62 4.50
C ASP A 436 -20.77 28.69 5.49
N PHE A 437 -20.94 28.08 6.66
CA PHE A 437 -19.93 27.98 7.71
C PHE A 437 -18.73 27.13 7.26
N TYR A 438 -17.52 27.58 7.65
CA TYR A 438 -16.19 26.99 7.40
C TYR A 438 -16.11 25.94 6.30
N GLN A 439 -15.66 26.33 5.12
CA GLN A 439 -15.34 25.42 4.02
C GLN A 439 -13.83 25.32 3.83
N VAL A 440 -13.33 24.11 3.64
CA VAL A 440 -11.99 23.82 3.14
C VAL A 440 -11.99 24.06 1.64
N VAL A 441 -10.99 24.77 1.14
CA VAL A 441 -10.70 24.94 -0.28
C VAL A 441 -9.30 24.39 -0.54
N ARG A 442 -9.21 23.37 -1.39
CA ARG A 442 -7.95 22.74 -1.79
C ARG A 442 -7.71 22.97 -3.27
N ILE A 443 -6.52 23.49 -3.59
CA ILE A 443 -6.10 23.69 -4.97
C ILE A 443 -5.12 22.59 -5.32
N CYS A 444 -5.44 21.85 -6.38
CA CYS A 444 -4.64 20.76 -6.91
C CYS A 444 -4.16 21.08 -8.32
N GLU A 445 -3.07 20.45 -8.74
CA GLU A 445 -2.70 20.42 -10.15
C GLU A 445 -3.79 19.73 -10.98
N ALA A 446 -3.83 20.06 -12.27
CA ALA A 446 -4.64 19.38 -13.27
C ALA A 446 -3.74 18.92 -14.42
N SER A 447 -4.09 17.80 -15.05
CA SER A 447 -3.29 17.20 -16.12
C SER A 447 -3.79 17.62 -17.50
N ILE A 448 -2.86 18.08 -18.34
CA ILE A 448 -3.05 18.36 -19.76
C ILE A 448 -3.37 17.09 -20.54
N ALA A 449 -2.62 16.02 -20.28
CA ALA A 449 -2.80 14.76 -20.97
C ALA A 449 -4.19 14.16 -20.68
N LEU A 450 -4.60 14.16 -19.41
CA LEU A 450 -5.87 13.59 -18.96
C LEU A 450 -7.06 14.54 -19.13
N ARG A 451 -6.80 15.84 -19.39
CA ARG A 451 -7.81 16.92 -19.42
C ARG A 451 -8.69 16.92 -18.17
N SER A 452 -8.06 16.72 -17.02
CA SER A 452 -8.77 16.49 -15.76
C SER A 452 -8.02 17.02 -14.56
N GLY A 453 -8.76 17.30 -13.48
CA GLY A 453 -8.17 17.56 -12.17
C GLY A 453 -7.52 16.31 -11.58
N LEU A 454 -6.62 16.48 -10.62
CA LEU A 454 -5.83 15.37 -10.06
C LEU A 454 -6.14 15.10 -8.59
N ALA A 455 -7.38 15.32 -8.13
CA ALA A 455 -7.91 15.01 -6.79
C ALA A 455 -6.84 14.73 -5.74
N CYS A 456 -6.03 15.75 -5.43
CA CYS A 456 -4.72 15.56 -4.85
C CYS A 456 -4.78 15.42 -3.32
N LEU A 457 -3.99 14.50 -2.80
CA LEU A 457 -3.77 14.37 -1.36
C LEU A 457 -3.20 15.68 -0.79
N TRP A 458 -3.37 15.90 0.51
CA TRP A 458 -3.05 17.16 1.17
C TRP A 458 -1.58 17.56 0.97
N ASN A 459 -0.66 16.60 1.11
CA ASN A 459 0.78 16.80 0.90
C ASN A 459 1.15 17.14 -0.56
N ALA A 460 0.32 16.75 -1.52
CA ALA A 460 0.48 17.04 -2.94
C ALA A 460 -0.31 18.29 -3.38
N SER A 461 -1.05 18.94 -2.47
CA SER A 461 -1.83 20.13 -2.80
C SER A 461 -0.95 21.36 -2.99
N LEU A 462 -1.34 22.23 -3.93
CA LEU A 462 -0.66 23.51 -4.17
C LEU A 462 -0.91 24.48 -3.00
N THR A 463 -2.12 24.43 -2.45
CA THR A 463 -2.49 25.09 -1.21
C THR A 463 -3.81 24.53 -0.71
N THR A 464 -4.00 24.58 0.61
CA THR A 464 -5.28 24.30 1.25
C THR A 464 -5.58 25.41 2.25
N VAL A 465 -6.78 25.98 2.21
CA VAL A 465 -7.21 27.06 3.11
C VAL A 465 -8.63 26.83 3.61
N ILE A 466 -8.96 27.41 4.77
CA ILE A 466 -10.33 27.45 5.31
C ILE A 466 -10.92 28.83 5.01
N ILE A 467 -12.17 28.88 4.56
CA ILE A 467 -12.91 30.13 4.34
C ILE A 467 -14.26 30.08 5.07
N SER A 468 -14.80 31.22 5.48
CA SER A 468 -16.11 31.31 6.13
C SER A 468 -16.97 32.37 5.45
N HIS A 469 -18.29 32.15 5.38
CA HIS A 469 -19.23 33.17 4.91
C HIS A 469 -19.22 34.46 5.76
N ARG A 470 -18.71 34.39 7.00
CA ARG A 470 -18.56 35.56 7.89
C ARG A 470 -17.34 36.42 7.55
N ASP A 471 -16.38 35.86 6.82
CA ASP A 471 -15.17 36.55 6.45
C ASP A 471 -15.39 37.37 5.19
N LYS A 472 -14.65 38.47 5.04
CA LYS A 472 -14.59 39.18 3.76
C LYS A 472 -14.00 38.24 2.70
N PRO A 473 -14.49 38.30 1.44
CA PRO A 473 -13.87 37.58 0.34
C PRO A 473 -12.35 37.83 0.31
N ARG A 474 -11.57 36.77 0.16
CA ARG A 474 -10.10 36.86 0.24
C ARG A 474 -9.42 36.13 -0.90
N ASP A 475 -8.21 36.57 -1.20
CA ASP A 475 -7.41 35.99 -2.27
C ASP A 475 -6.68 34.73 -1.75
N ILE A 476 -6.77 33.64 -2.51
CA ILE A 476 -6.02 32.41 -2.24
C ILE A 476 -4.79 32.39 -3.13
N HIS A 477 -3.61 32.44 -2.52
CA HIS A 477 -2.33 32.46 -3.23
C HIS A 477 -1.72 31.06 -3.29
N PHE A 478 -1.13 30.72 -4.43
CA PHE A 478 -0.43 29.46 -4.66
C PHE A 478 0.59 29.61 -5.78
N ILE A 479 1.53 28.67 -5.88
CA ILE A 479 2.42 28.58 -7.03
C ILE A 479 1.69 27.86 -8.14
N CYS A 480 1.59 28.49 -9.30
CA CYS A 480 1.00 27.85 -10.45
C CYS A 480 1.83 26.61 -10.86
N PRO A 481 1.22 25.46 -11.18
CA PRO A 481 1.96 24.24 -11.46
C PRO A 481 3.05 24.47 -12.50
N PRO A 482 4.32 24.14 -12.18
CA PRO A 482 5.42 24.26 -13.13
C PRO A 482 5.30 23.19 -14.22
N PRO A 483 6.00 23.36 -15.35
CA PRO A 483 6.16 22.30 -16.33
C PRO A 483 6.83 21.08 -15.70
N ARG A 484 6.30 19.88 -15.96
CA ARG A 484 6.90 18.60 -15.56
C ARG A 484 7.62 17.94 -16.72
N ASP A 485 6.99 17.93 -17.89
CA ASP A 485 7.52 17.30 -19.10
C ASP A 485 7.02 18.02 -20.37
N SER A 486 7.28 17.44 -21.54
CA SER A 486 6.88 18.00 -22.85
C SER A 486 5.36 18.05 -23.09
N VAL A 487 4.57 17.24 -22.39
CA VAL A 487 3.11 17.18 -22.45
C VAL A 487 2.51 17.99 -21.30
N GLU A 488 2.93 17.71 -20.08
CA GLU A 488 2.57 18.44 -18.87
C GLU A 488 3.39 19.73 -18.76
N THR A 489 3.11 20.66 -19.66
CA THR A 489 3.75 21.98 -19.77
C THR A 489 3.41 22.94 -18.63
N GLY A 490 2.70 22.47 -17.59
CA GLY A 490 2.31 23.23 -16.42
C GLY A 490 1.14 24.18 -16.67
N GLY A 491 0.82 24.96 -15.64
CA GLY A 491 -0.18 26.02 -15.74
C GLY A 491 -1.62 25.61 -15.41
N GLN A 492 -1.90 24.33 -15.22
CA GLN A 492 -3.26 23.80 -15.09
C GLN A 492 -3.55 23.36 -13.66
N PHE A 493 -4.71 23.73 -13.13
CA PHE A 493 -5.10 23.42 -11.75
C PHE A 493 -6.61 23.22 -11.61
N SER A 494 -7.02 22.63 -10.49
CA SER A 494 -8.41 22.39 -10.14
C SER A 494 -8.69 22.80 -8.70
N VAL A 495 -9.97 23.10 -8.41
CA VAL A 495 -10.41 23.55 -7.09
C VAL A 495 -11.37 22.51 -6.50
N TYR A 496 -11.00 21.99 -5.34
CA TYR A 496 -11.80 21.10 -4.53
C TYR A 496 -12.27 21.83 -3.28
N TYR A 497 -13.47 21.53 -2.79
CA TYR A 497 -13.99 22.17 -1.60
C TYR A 497 -14.96 21.30 -0.82
N GLY A 498 -15.14 21.58 0.45
CA GLY A 498 -16.11 20.91 1.30
C GLY A 498 -16.11 21.46 2.71
N PRO A 499 -17.07 21.09 3.56
CA PRO A 499 -17.19 21.64 4.90
C PRO A 499 -16.01 21.27 5.79
N LEU A 500 -15.62 22.10 6.77
CA LEU A 500 -14.52 21.78 7.68
C LEU A 500 -14.77 20.51 8.51
N PHE A 501 -16.03 20.24 8.84
CA PHE A 501 -16.50 19.00 9.46
C PHE A 501 -17.45 18.31 8.50
N THR A 502 -17.30 17.00 8.29
CA THR A 502 -18.04 16.29 7.23
C THR A 502 -19.55 16.19 7.47
N ASP A 503 -20.02 16.49 8.68
CA ASP A 503 -21.43 16.53 9.08
C ASP A 503 -22.10 17.89 8.83
N LEU A 504 -21.33 18.92 8.45
CA LEU A 504 -21.86 20.22 8.07
C LEU A 504 -22.28 20.29 6.59
N ALA A 505 -23.03 21.34 6.25
CA ALA A 505 -23.51 21.57 4.90
C ALA A 505 -22.40 22.07 3.95
N PHE A 506 -22.54 21.72 2.67
CA PHE A 506 -21.73 22.29 1.61
C PHE A 506 -22.22 23.72 1.31
N GLY A 507 -21.33 24.69 1.50
CA GLY A 507 -21.55 26.06 1.05
C GLY A 507 -21.07 26.26 -0.38
N ASP A 508 -21.84 26.96 -1.20
CA ASP A 508 -21.42 27.32 -2.55
C ASP A 508 -20.14 28.14 -2.49
N LEU A 509 -19.14 27.75 -3.30
CA LEU A 509 -17.88 28.45 -3.42
C LEU A 509 -17.92 29.37 -4.64
N SER A 510 -17.39 30.59 -4.51
CA SER A 510 -17.28 31.54 -5.62
C SER A 510 -15.95 32.28 -5.60
N TRP A 511 -15.52 32.76 -6.76
CA TRP A 511 -14.37 33.63 -6.94
C TRP A 511 -14.61 34.55 -8.14
N SER A 512 -13.93 35.69 -8.16
CA SER A 512 -14.10 36.73 -9.19
C SER A 512 -13.29 36.47 -10.46
N LYS A 513 -12.02 36.11 -10.32
CA LYS A 513 -11.08 35.85 -11.43
C LYS A 513 -9.84 35.07 -10.95
N ILE A 514 -9.01 34.69 -11.91
CA ILE A 514 -7.65 34.15 -11.71
C ILE A 514 -6.69 35.21 -12.25
N ASP A 515 -5.63 35.51 -11.51
CA ASP A 515 -4.60 36.45 -11.93
C ASP A 515 -3.67 35.93 -13.03
#